data_AF-A0A5J4VBG3-F1
#
_entry.id   AF-A0A5J4VBG3-F1
#
_cell.length_a   1.000
_cell.length_b   1.000
_cell.length_c   1.000
_cell.angle_alpha   90.00
_cell.angle_beta   90.00
_cell.angle_gamma   90.00
#
_symmetry.space_group_name_H-M   'P 1'
#
loop_
_entity.id
_entity.type
_entity.pdbx_description
1 polymer ?
#
loop_
_entity_poly.entity_id
_entity_poly.type
_entity_poly.pdbx_seq_one_letter_code
_entity_poly.pdbx_strand_id
1 'polypeptide(L)'
;QPPEITVAQEKLSEKQRQAIQKDILKSENLNTVYDIGALDWGRPPINDIYNRNPFETHKTGYKYDALGNPQAYMKIDTPVGSKKQTKMKKNYIPTSQLISTSTAQEKLAQNLSGKSKKKKAKK
;
A
#
# COMPACT_ATOMS: atom_id res chain seq x y z
N GLN A 1 39.63 -1.48 -31.83
CA GLN A 1 39.44 -0.13 -32.41
C GLN A 1 37.95 0.14 -32.38
N PRO A 2 37.44 1.02 -31.50
CA PRO A 2 36.02 1.34 -31.46
C PRO A 2 35.62 2.12 -32.72
N PRO A 3 34.44 1.88 -33.30
CA PRO A 3 33.99 2.62 -34.47
C PRO A 3 33.77 4.09 -34.12
N GLU A 4 34.46 5.00 -34.81
CA GLU A 4 34.21 6.45 -34.76
C GLU A 4 32.92 6.73 -35.53
N ILE A 5 31.79 6.64 -34.82
CA ILE A 5 30.50 7.07 -35.35
C ILE A 5 30.51 8.59 -35.48
N THR A 6 30.36 9.07 -36.71
CA THR A 6 30.29 10.51 -36.99
C THR A 6 28.95 11.07 -36.50
N VAL A 7 28.94 12.31 -36.01
CA VAL A 7 27.73 13.00 -35.48
C VAL A 7 26.55 12.97 -36.47
N ALA A 8 26.83 12.91 -37.76
CA ALA A 8 25.80 12.79 -38.81
C ALA A 8 25.10 11.43 -38.82
N GLN A 9 25.85 10.34 -38.59
CA GLN A 9 25.29 8.97 -38.52
C GLN A 9 24.44 8.79 -37.26
N GLU A 10 24.86 9.37 -36.13
CA GLU A 10 24.09 9.34 -34.88
C GLU A 10 22.77 10.10 -35.00
N LYS A 11 22.77 11.28 -35.64
CA LYS A 11 21.53 12.02 -35.90
C LYS A 11 20.57 11.28 -36.84
N LEU A 12 21.11 10.52 -37.80
CA LEU A 12 20.30 9.73 -38.72
C LEU A 12 19.67 8.52 -38.02
N SER A 13 20.43 7.81 -37.18
CA SER A 13 19.93 6.66 -36.42
C SER A 13 18.91 7.08 -35.36
N GLU A 14 19.10 8.22 -34.70
CA GLU A 14 18.13 8.74 -33.72
C GLU A 14 16.81 9.11 -34.39
N LYS A 15 16.84 9.74 -35.58
CA LYS A 15 15.62 10.02 -36.36
C LYS A 15 14.89 8.75 -36.78
N GLN A 16 15.61 7.72 -37.21
CA GLN A 16 15.03 6.42 -37.54
C GLN A 16 14.39 5.78 -36.30
N ARG A 17 15.06 5.82 -35.15
CA ARG A 17 14.54 5.29 -33.89
C ARG A 17 13.28 6.04 -33.44
N GLN A 18 13.25 7.35 -33.57
CA GLN A 18 12.06 8.17 -33.28
C GLN A 18 10.90 7.89 -34.23
N ALA A 19 11.18 7.66 -35.52
CA ALA A 19 10.14 7.30 -36.50
C ALA A 19 9.53 5.94 -36.14
N ILE A 20 10.37 4.95 -35.82
CA ILE A 20 9.92 3.62 -35.38
C ILE A 20 9.11 3.72 -34.09
N GLN A 21 9.55 4.50 -33.09
CA GLN A 21 8.78 4.71 -31.86
C GLN A 21 7.43 5.38 -32.12
N LYS A 22 7.38 6.37 -33.01
CA LYS A 22 6.12 7.01 -33.40
C LYS A 22 5.18 6.04 -34.13
N ASP A 23 5.71 5.19 -35.00
CA ASP A 23 4.92 4.17 -35.70
C ASP A 23 4.44 3.05 -34.76
N ILE A 24 5.25 2.68 -33.75
CA ILE A 24 4.82 1.76 -32.67
C ILE A 24 3.68 2.41 -31.87
N LEU A 25 3.84 3.64 -31.40
CA LEU A 25 2.77 4.36 -30.66
C LEU A 25 1.50 4.55 -31.51
N LYS A 26 1.64 4.77 -32.81
CA LYS A 26 0.51 4.92 -33.74
C LYS A 26 -0.16 3.58 -34.06
N SER A 27 0.59 2.47 -34.08
CA SER A 27 0.05 1.12 -34.28
C SER A 27 -0.54 0.51 -33.00
N GLU A 28 -0.02 0.83 -31.83
CA GLU A 28 -0.72 0.57 -30.56
C GLU A 28 -2.01 1.39 -30.44
N ASN A 29 -2.07 2.53 -31.14
CA ASN A 29 -3.27 3.33 -31.32
C ASN A 29 -4.09 2.91 -32.58
N LEU A 30 -4.08 1.62 -32.94
CA LEU A 30 -5.00 1.07 -33.92
C LEU A 30 -6.40 0.97 -33.30
N ASN A 31 -7.26 1.95 -33.61
CA ASN A 31 -8.72 1.95 -33.42
C ASN A 31 -9.27 2.22 -32.00
N THR A 32 -9.01 3.42 -31.48
CA THR A 32 -10.02 4.14 -30.67
C THR A 32 -10.67 5.26 -31.51
N VAL A 33 -11.23 4.90 -32.67
CA VAL A 33 -12.24 5.77 -33.29
C VAL A 33 -13.48 5.67 -32.42
N TYR A 34 -13.56 6.57 -31.44
CA TYR A 34 -14.79 6.79 -30.69
C TYR A 34 -15.79 7.42 -31.64
N ASP A 35 -16.89 6.74 -31.92
CA ASP A 35 -18.06 7.46 -32.42
C ASP A 35 -18.50 8.42 -31.31
N ILE A 36 -18.44 9.72 -31.58
CA ILE A 36 -18.83 10.75 -30.61
C ILE A 36 -20.30 10.50 -30.25
N GLY A 37 -20.53 9.99 -29.03
CA GLY A 37 -21.88 9.66 -28.52
C GLY A 37 -22.22 8.17 -28.48
N ALA A 38 -21.32 7.24 -28.84
CA ALA A 38 -21.54 5.81 -28.66
C ALA A 38 -21.44 5.39 -27.19
N LEU A 39 -22.26 4.41 -26.80
CA LEU A 39 -22.39 3.94 -25.43
C LEU A 39 -21.59 2.63 -25.24
N ASP A 40 -20.42 2.74 -24.62
CA ASP A 40 -19.37 1.71 -24.53
C ASP A 40 -19.59 0.64 -23.42
N TRP A 41 -20.78 0.03 -23.32
CA TRP A 41 -21.17 -0.91 -22.23
C TRP A 41 -20.30 -2.18 -22.03
N GLY A 42 -19.24 -2.40 -22.80
CA GLY A 42 -18.36 -3.57 -22.68
C GLY A 42 -16.88 -3.23 -22.56
N ARG A 43 -16.49 -1.95 -22.57
CA ARG A 43 -15.07 -1.59 -22.48
C ARG A 43 -14.61 -1.56 -21.03
N PRO A 44 -13.45 -2.19 -20.71
CA PRO A 44 -12.85 -1.97 -19.41
C PRO A 44 -12.48 -0.48 -19.28
N PRO A 45 -12.71 0.15 -18.12
CA PRO A 45 -12.29 1.52 -17.88
C PRO A 45 -10.80 1.69 -18.14
N ILE A 46 -10.43 2.83 -18.73
CA ILE A 46 -9.05 3.20 -19.04
C ILE A 46 -8.17 3.14 -17.79
N ASN A 47 -8.75 3.49 -16.63
CA ASN A 47 -8.07 3.43 -15.36
C ASN A 47 -8.52 2.19 -14.58
N ASP A 48 -7.54 1.37 -14.20
CA ASP A 48 -7.73 0.12 -13.46
C ASP A 48 -8.30 0.34 -12.06
N ILE A 49 -8.14 1.53 -11.48
CA ILE A 49 -8.71 1.93 -10.19
C ILE A 49 -10.23 1.73 -10.16
N TYR A 50 -10.92 2.00 -11.27
CA TYR A 50 -12.39 1.86 -11.33
C TYR A 50 -12.86 0.42 -11.53
N ASN A 51 -11.97 -0.50 -11.89
CA ASN A 51 -12.25 -1.94 -11.95
C ASN A 51 -12.00 -2.65 -10.62
N ARG A 52 -11.33 -2.00 -9.65
CA ARG A 52 -11.04 -2.60 -8.36
C ARG A 52 -12.25 -2.45 -7.46
N ASN A 53 -12.82 -3.57 -7.03
CA ASN A 53 -13.82 -3.55 -5.97
C ASN A 53 -13.13 -3.10 -4.67
N PRO A 54 -13.60 -2.04 -3.98
CA PRO A 54 -13.02 -1.61 -2.70
C PRO A 54 -13.15 -2.68 -1.60
N PHE A 55 -14.04 -3.66 -1.78
CA PHE A 55 -14.26 -4.75 -0.85
C PHE A 55 -13.74 -6.08 -1.40
N GLU A 56 -13.30 -6.94 -0.49
CA GLU A 56 -12.88 -8.29 -0.81
C GLU A 56 -14.06 -9.06 -1.41
N THR A 57 -13.92 -9.49 -2.67
CA THR A 57 -14.96 -10.25 -3.37
C THR A 57 -14.64 -11.73 -3.25
N HIS A 58 -15.45 -12.45 -2.47
CA HIS A 58 -15.32 -13.90 -2.37
C HIS A 58 -16.07 -14.59 -3.51
N LYS A 59 -15.49 -15.66 -4.05
CA LYS A 59 -16.22 -16.52 -4.98
C LYS A 59 -17.37 -17.18 -4.23
N THR A 60 -18.60 -17.05 -4.73
CA THR A 60 -19.79 -17.69 -4.15
C THR A 60 -20.25 -18.87 -5.00
N GLY A 61 -21.14 -19.69 -4.45
CA GLY A 61 -21.79 -20.78 -5.19
C GLY A 61 -23.02 -21.29 -4.46
N TYR A 62 -23.74 -22.22 -5.08
CA TYR A 62 -24.86 -22.94 -4.49
C TYR A 62 -24.49 -24.42 -4.29
N LYS A 63 -24.95 -25.00 -3.18
CA LYS A 63 -24.96 -26.45 -2.93
C LYS A 63 -26.40 -26.88 -2.68
N TYR A 64 -26.69 -28.15 -2.84
CA TYR A 64 -27.99 -28.71 -2.47
C TYR A 64 -27.86 -29.45 -1.13
N ASP A 65 -28.83 -29.26 -0.23
CA ASP A 65 -28.96 -30.07 0.98
C ASP A 65 -29.49 -31.48 0.63
N ALA A 66 -29.61 -32.36 1.63
CA ALA A 66 -30.12 -33.72 1.44
C ALA A 66 -31.59 -33.76 0.95
N LEU A 67 -32.32 -32.67 1.10
CA LEU A 67 -33.72 -32.50 0.67
C LEU A 67 -33.81 -31.84 -0.72
N GLY A 68 -32.68 -31.49 -1.34
CA GLY A 68 -32.63 -30.86 -2.66
C GLY A 68 -32.87 -29.34 -2.66
N ASN A 69 -32.75 -28.65 -1.52
CA ASN A 69 -32.87 -27.20 -1.45
C ASN A 69 -31.52 -26.51 -1.74
N PRO A 70 -31.49 -25.45 -2.56
CA PRO A 70 -30.27 -24.71 -2.83
C PRO A 70 -29.87 -23.84 -1.62
N GLN A 71 -28.67 -24.08 -1.10
CA GLN A 71 -28.03 -23.30 -0.06
C GLN A 71 -26.83 -22.54 -0.64
N ALA A 72 -26.86 -21.21 -0.49
CA ALA A 72 -25.73 -20.36 -0.85
C ALA A 72 -24.55 -20.59 0.09
N TYR A 73 -23.34 -20.62 -0.47
CA TYR A 73 -22.11 -20.70 0.32
C TYR A 73 -20.99 -19.88 -0.30
N MET A 74 -20.03 -19.51 0.55
CA MET A 74 -18.81 -18.83 0.14
C MET A 74 -17.73 -19.88 -0.16
N LYS A 75 -17.16 -19.86 -1.36
CA LYS A 75 -16.03 -20.72 -1.72
C LYS A 75 -14.81 -20.22 -0.97
N ILE A 76 -14.34 -21.04 -0.05
CA ILE A 76 -13.05 -20.82 0.58
C ILE A 76 -12.02 -21.18 -0.48
N ASP A 77 -11.43 -20.19 -1.15
CA ASP A 77 -10.20 -20.43 -1.90
C ASP A 77 -9.21 -21.01 -0.88
N THR A 78 -8.67 -22.19 -1.15
CA THR A 78 -7.70 -22.87 -0.28
C THR A 78 -6.69 -21.84 0.21
N PRO A 79 -6.47 -21.69 1.53
CA PRO A 79 -5.56 -20.68 2.02
C PRO A 79 -4.17 -21.03 1.51
N VAL A 80 -3.70 -20.32 0.48
CA VAL A 80 -2.30 -20.24 0.11
C VAL A 80 -1.60 -19.55 1.27
N GLY A 81 -1.24 -20.34 2.27
CA GLY A 81 -0.68 -19.90 3.53
C GLY A 81 -1.66 -19.04 4.32
N SER A 82 -1.94 -19.44 5.55
CA SER A 82 -2.28 -18.46 6.58
C SER A 82 -1.20 -17.37 6.52
N LYS A 83 -1.53 -16.19 5.97
CA LYS A 83 -0.65 -15.02 6.02
C LYS A 83 -0.40 -14.81 7.51
N LYS A 84 0.76 -15.26 8.02
CA LYS A 84 1.22 -14.95 9.37
C LYS A 84 1.00 -13.46 9.51
N GLN A 85 0.09 -13.04 10.38
CA GLN A 85 -0.07 -11.63 10.67
C GLN A 85 1.30 -11.16 11.15
N THR A 86 2.01 -10.43 10.28
CA THR A 86 3.30 -9.85 10.63
C THR A 86 3.01 -8.99 11.84
N LYS A 87 3.55 -9.36 13.01
CA LYS A 87 3.40 -8.58 14.24
C LYS A 87 3.91 -7.18 13.92
N MET A 88 2.99 -6.24 13.70
CA MET A 88 3.36 -4.88 13.36
C MET A 88 4.22 -4.35 14.50
N LYS A 89 5.41 -3.83 14.16
CA LYS A 89 6.26 -3.15 15.14
C LYS A 89 5.46 -1.97 15.69
N LYS A 90 5.16 -2.02 16.98
CA LYS A 90 4.40 -0.97 17.64
C LYS A 90 5.39 0.11 18.14
N ASN A 91 5.11 1.39 17.84
CA ASN A 91 5.98 2.52 18.17
C ASN A 91 5.57 3.26 19.46
N TYR A 92 4.87 2.61 20.38
CA TYR A 92 4.46 3.23 21.66
C TYR A 92 5.46 2.91 22.76
N ILE A 93 5.56 3.82 23.73
CA ILE A 93 6.32 3.61 24.95
C ILE A 93 5.55 2.61 25.84
N PRO A 94 6.18 1.51 26.29
CA PRO A 94 5.54 0.54 27.17
C PRO A 94 5.07 1.18 28.49
N THR A 95 3.92 0.74 29.00
CA THR A 95 3.37 1.22 30.28
C THR A 95 4.35 1.05 31.45
N SER A 96 5.14 -0.03 31.45
CA SER A 96 6.19 -0.25 32.44
C SER A 96 7.24 0.87 32.44
N GLN A 97 7.61 1.38 31.26
CA GLN A 97 8.54 2.49 31.13
C GLN A 97 7.93 3.79 31.68
N LEU A 98 6.65 4.08 31.40
CA LEU A 98 5.94 5.23 31.97
C LEU A 98 5.89 5.20 33.51
N ILE A 99 5.60 4.02 34.09
CA ILE A 99 5.56 3.84 35.56
C ILE A 99 6.96 4.05 36.16
N SER A 100 8.00 3.51 35.52
CA SER A 100 9.39 3.69 35.98
C SER A 100 9.83 5.15 35.96
N THR A 101 9.45 5.92 34.93
CA THR A 101 9.79 7.34 34.85
C THR A 101 9.04 8.17 35.89
N SER A 102 7.75 7.86 36.14
CA SER A 102 6.96 8.55 37.17
C SER A 102 7.56 8.35 38.56
N THR A 103 7.91 7.11 38.91
CA THR A 103 8.52 6.80 40.22
C THR A 103 9.91 7.41 40.39
N ALA A 104 10.71 7.48 39.32
CA ALA A 104 12.01 8.14 39.34
C ALA A 104 11.89 9.66 39.54
N GLN A 105 10.92 10.31 38.87
CA GLN A 105 10.62 11.73 39.06
C GLN A 105 10.16 12.04 40.48
N GLU A 106 9.32 11.18 41.06
CA GLU A 106 8.85 11.33 42.44
C GLU A 106 10.01 11.24 43.45
N LYS A 107 10.91 10.25 43.29
CA LYS A 107 12.12 10.13 44.12
C LYS A 107 13.04 11.34 43.97
N LEU A 108 13.22 11.85 42.76
CA LEU A 108 14.00 13.06 42.50
C LEU A 108 13.37 14.28 43.19
N ALA A 109 12.06 14.46 43.07
CA ALA A 109 11.34 15.54 43.72
C ALA A 109 11.47 15.48 45.25
N GLN A 110 11.38 14.28 45.84
CA GLN A 110 11.60 14.09 47.29
C GLN A 110 13.00 14.51 47.71
N ASN A 111 14.03 14.11 46.96
CA ASN A 111 15.43 14.47 47.23
C ASN A 111 15.68 15.98 47.08
N LEU A 112 15.05 16.62 46.09
CA LEU A 112 15.16 18.06 45.83
C LEU A 112 14.34 18.91 46.82
N SER A 113 13.24 18.38 47.36
CA SER A 113 12.38 19.12 48.32
C SER A 113 12.98 19.29 49.72
N GLY A 114 14.24 18.92 49.92
CA GLY A 114 15.12 19.28 51.03
C GLY A 114 14.41 19.68 52.34
N LYS A 115 14.28 18.75 53.29
CA LYS A 115 13.89 19.09 54.67
C LYS A 115 14.82 20.19 55.19
N SER A 116 14.33 21.43 55.31
CA SER A 116 15.02 22.49 56.02
C SER A 116 15.21 22.04 57.47
N LYS A 117 16.46 21.79 57.90
CA LYS A 117 16.76 21.59 59.32
C LYS A 117 16.43 22.90 60.04
N LYS A 118 15.25 22.98 60.67
CA LYS A 118 14.92 24.08 61.60
C LYS A 118 15.97 24.07 62.72
N LYS A 119 16.94 25.00 62.67
CA LYS A 119 17.83 25.26 63.80
C LYS A 119 16.94 25.81 64.92
N LYS A 120 16.78 25.03 66.00
CA LYS A 120 16.16 25.54 67.24
C LYS A 120 17.06 26.66 67.77
N ALA A 121 16.51 27.87 67.88
CA ALA A 121 17.17 28.98 68.56
C ALA A 121 17.28 28.62 70.06
N LYS A 122 18.51 28.59 70.59
CA LYS A 122 18.74 28.55 72.03
C LYS A 122 18.42 29.94 72.60
N LYS A 123 17.58 29.96 73.63
CA LYS A 123 17.26 31.11 74.46
C LYS A 123 18.31 31.24 75.55
#